data_AF-A0A7C7V5C4-F1
#
_entry.id   AF-A0A7C7V5C4-F1
#
_cell.length_a   1.000
_cell.length_b   1.000
_cell.length_c   1.000
_cell.angle_alpha   90.00
_cell.angle_beta   90.00
_cell.angle_gamma   90.00
#
_symmetry.space_group_name_H-M   'P 1'
#
loop_
_entity.id
_entity.type
_entity.pdbx_description
1 polymer ?
#
loop_
_entity_poly.entity_id
_entity_poly.type
_entity_poly.pdbx_seq_one_letter_code
_entity_poly.pdbx_strand_id
1 'polypeptide(L)'
;MSFPWQRGWLLGGLLLIALFFFEMFNYSTTDFALRDLLGNLRFLGLRWATILAIAFCGIDFAGIARLFTPQQGRDDPAEVWYLFGAWMLAATMNAMLTWWGVSVAVLSHEALGNAILSRETLLKVVPVFVALLVWLIRVLLIGTFSLAGERLFTVGPRPNPAPRARAAAAARMGRATSVRAEPTYHPVGMQASSHGVRRF
;
A
#
# COMPACT_ATOMS: atom_id res chain seq x y z
N MET A 1 -24.19 -10.28 11.62
CA MET A 1 -23.73 -10.33 10.22
C MET A 1 -22.84 -9.12 9.96
N SER A 2 -21.52 -9.25 10.04
CA SER A 2 -20.60 -8.15 9.70
C SER A 2 -20.08 -8.38 8.29
N PHE A 3 -20.56 -7.59 7.32
CA PHE A 3 -20.12 -7.65 5.93
C PHE A 3 -18.63 -7.28 5.85
N PRO A 4 -17.73 -8.17 5.41
CA PRO A 4 -16.31 -7.85 5.25
C PRO A 4 -16.07 -6.79 4.16
N TRP A 5 -17.00 -6.65 3.21
CA TRP A 5 -17.03 -5.61 2.19
C TRP A 5 -17.15 -4.19 2.78
N GLN A 6 -17.98 -3.99 3.82
CA GLN A 6 -18.14 -2.67 4.45
C GLN A 6 -16.86 -2.17 5.10
N ARG A 7 -16.02 -3.07 5.64
CA ARG A 7 -14.81 -2.67 6.37
C ARG A 7 -13.74 -2.07 5.45
N GLY A 8 -13.60 -2.59 4.23
CA GLY A 8 -12.68 -2.04 3.23
C GLY A 8 -13.10 -0.63 2.82
N TRP A 9 -14.37 -0.45 2.43
CA TRP A 9 -14.91 0.86 2.03
C TRP A 9 -14.88 1.91 3.16
N LEU A 10 -15.14 1.50 4.40
CA LEU A 10 -15.01 2.38 5.57
C LEU A 10 -13.56 2.82 5.81
N LEU A 11 -12.60 1.88 5.73
CA LEU A 11 -11.18 2.20 5.85
C LEU A 11 -10.72 3.13 4.73
N GLY A 12 -11.08 2.82 3.48
CA GLY A 12 -10.76 3.65 2.31
C GLY A 12 -11.37 5.05 2.42
N GLY A 13 -12.63 5.17 2.83
CA GLY A 13 -13.28 6.45 3.06
C GLY A 13 -12.59 7.27 4.16
N LEU A 14 -12.21 6.63 5.27
CA LEU A 14 -11.48 7.28 6.35
C LEU A 14 -10.09 7.77 5.90
N LEU A 15 -9.37 6.96 5.12
CA LEU A 15 -8.08 7.34 4.55
C LEU A 15 -8.21 8.51 3.56
N LEU A 16 -9.26 8.54 2.73
CA LEU A 16 -9.51 9.65 1.80
C LEU A 16 -9.82 10.96 2.53
N ILE A 17 -10.61 10.90 3.60
CA ILE A 17 -10.89 12.07 4.46
C ILE A 17 -9.61 12.56 5.13
N ALA A 18 -8.83 11.63 5.72
CA ALA A 18 -7.56 11.98 6.36
C ALA A 18 -6.58 12.63 5.36
N LEU A 19 -6.47 12.08 4.16
CA LEU A 19 -5.66 12.65 3.07
C LEU A 19 -6.14 14.04 2.69
N PHE A 20 -7.45 14.24 2.49
CA PHE A 20 -8.00 15.54 2.11
C PHE A 20 -7.67 16.64 3.12
N PHE A 21 -7.91 16.40 4.42
CA PHE A 21 -7.61 17.38 5.45
C PHE A 21 -6.11 17.59 5.62
N PHE A 22 -5.32 16.52 5.53
CA PHE A 22 -3.87 16.61 5.56
C PHE A 22 -3.34 17.46 4.40
N GLU A 23 -3.86 17.26 3.19
CA GLU A 23 -3.44 18.00 2.01
C GLU A 23 -3.83 19.47 2.09
N MET A 24 -5.01 19.78 2.63
CA MET A 24 -5.43 21.16 2.87
C MET A 24 -4.48 21.89 3.83
N PHE A 25 -4.03 21.21 4.89
CA PHE A 25 -3.02 21.75 5.81
C PHE A 25 -1.66 21.97 5.10
N ASN A 26 -1.20 20.99 4.31
CA ASN A 26 0.05 21.09 3.55
C ASN A 26 -0.03 22.25 2.55
N TYR A 27 -1.11 22.34 1.77
CA TYR A 27 -1.37 23.43 0.84
C TYR A 27 -1.28 24.79 1.53
N SER A 28 -2.01 24.97 2.65
CA SER A 28 -2.07 26.25 3.36
C SER A 28 -0.68 26.69 3.85
N THR A 29 0.06 25.78 4.49
CA THR A 29 1.39 26.10 5.02
C THR A 29 2.39 26.37 3.90
N THR A 30 2.29 25.62 2.80
CA THR A 30 3.17 25.76 1.64
C THR A 30 2.91 27.07 0.88
N ASP A 31 1.64 27.41 0.64
CA ASP A 31 1.25 28.67 0.01
C ASP A 31 1.64 29.86 0.90
N PHE A 32 1.49 29.76 2.23
CA PHE A 32 1.99 30.77 3.17
C PHE A 32 3.51 30.93 3.08
N ALA A 33 4.26 29.83 3.22
CA ALA A 33 5.73 29.86 3.17
C ALA A 33 6.25 30.41 1.83
N LEU A 34 5.65 30.00 0.71
CA LEU A 34 6.05 30.49 -0.60
C LEU A 34 5.64 31.94 -0.83
N ARG A 35 4.54 32.44 -0.27
CA ARG A 35 4.20 33.87 -0.32
C ARG A 35 5.20 34.70 0.46
N ASP A 36 5.70 34.17 1.57
CA ASP A 36 6.73 34.82 2.37
C ASP A 36 8.07 34.85 1.60
N LEU A 37 8.49 33.72 1.01
CA LEU A 37 9.76 33.59 0.29
C LEU A 37 9.77 34.30 -1.08
N LEU A 38 8.69 34.18 -1.85
CA LEU A 38 8.58 34.68 -3.22
C LEU A 38 7.89 36.06 -3.30
N GLY A 39 7.29 36.52 -2.20
CA GLY A 39 6.50 37.74 -2.17
C GLY A 39 5.24 37.66 -3.05
N ASN A 40 4.87 38.79 -3.65
CA ASN A 40 3.66 38.95 -4.46
C ASN A 40 3.84 38.62 -5.95
N LEU A 41 4.78 37.72 -6.31
CA LEU A 41 4.96 37.29 -7.70
C LEU A 41 3.67 36.68 -8.25
N ARG A 42 3.20 37.19 -9.39
CA ARG A 42 1.98 36.75 -10.07
C ARG A 42 2.27 36.43 -11.53
N PHE A 43 1.61 35.40 -12.04
CA PHE A 43 1.57 35.03 -13.44
C PHE A 43 0.11 34.82 -13.84
N LEU A 44 -0.35 35.51 -14.90
CA LEU A 44 -1.72 35.38 -15.39
C LEU A 44 -2.81 35.66 -14.33
N GLY A 45 -2.51 36.56 -13.38
CA GLY A 45 -3.38 36.89 -12.25
C GLY A 45 -3.30 35.93 -11.05
N LEU A 46 -2.66 34.77 -11.19
CA LEU A 46 -2.44 33.79 -10.13
C LEU A 46 -1.09 34.02 -9.45
N ARG A 47 -1.01 33.76 -8.13
CA ARG A 47 0.25 33.86 -7.38
C ARG A 47 1.12 32.63 -7.66
N TRP A 48 2.43 32.83 -7.80
CA TRP A 48 3.39 31.73 -7.95
C TRP A 48 3.31 30.75 -6.77
N ALA A 49 3.18 31.28 -5.55
CA ALA A 49 2.99 30.48 -4.34
C ALA A 49 1.80 29.51 -4.46
N THR A 50 0.68 29.98 -5.01
CA THR A 50 -0.53 29.15 -5.16
C THR A 50 -0.35 28.09 -6.23
N ILE A 51 0.27 28.43 -7.36
CA ILE A 51 0.56 27.47 -8.44
C ILE A 51 1.49 26.36 -7.93
N LEU A 52 2.56 26.74 -7.23
CA LEU A 52 3.54 25.82 -6.68
C LEU A 52 2.97 24.98 -5.53
N ALA A 53 2.16 25.56 -4.64
CA ALA A 53 1.47 24.81 -3.59
C ALA A 53 0.56 23.73 -4.19
N ILE A 54 -0.25 24.08 -5.20
CA ILE A 54 -1.08 23.10 -5.92
C ILE A 54 -0.21 22.03 -6.61
N ALA A 55 0.91 22.43 -7.22
CA ALA A 55 1.81 21.49 -7.87
C ALA A 55 2.40 20.47 -6.87
N PHE A 56 2.80 20.90 -5.68
CA PHE A 56 3.29 19.99 -4.64
C PHE A 56 2.21 19.05 -4.13
N CYS A 57 0.98 19.54 -3.94
CA CYS A 57 -0.15 18.68 -3.62
C CYS A 57 -0.44 17.67 -4.74
N GLY A 58 -0.31 18.09 -6.00
CA GLY A 58 -0.51 17.26 -7.18
C GLY A 58 0.46 16.08 -7.24
N ILE A 59 1.70 16.24 -6.75
CA ILE A 59 2.69 15.15 -6.72
C ILE A 59 2.27 14.05 -5.73
N ASP A 60 1.63 14.38 -4.61
CA ASP A 60 1.12 13.35 -3.67
C ASP A 60 -0.03 12.57 -4.28
N PHE A 61 -0.95 13.26 -4.96
CA PHE A 61 -2.02 12.60 -5.69
C PHE A 61 -1.49 11.74 -6.85
N ALA A 62 -0.45 12.16 -7.56
CA ALA A 62 0.19 11.36 -8.60
C ALA A 62 0.84 10.08 -8.02
N GLY A 63 1.48 10.19 -6.85
CA GLY A 63 1.99 9.04 -6.10
C GLY A 63 0.90 8.01 -5.77
N ILE A 64 -0.31 8.48 -5.43
CA ILE A 64 -1.47 7.62 -5.15
C ILE A 64 -2.11 7.08 -6.43
N ALA A 65 -2.26 7.88 -7.49
CA ALA A 65 -2.90 7.48 -8.74
C ALA A 65 -2.18 6.30 -9.41
N ARG A 66 -0.86 6.20 -9.22
CA ARG A 66 -0.06 5.07 -9.67
C ARG A 66 -0.41 3.76 -8.97
N LEU A 67 -0.89 3.80 -7.73
CA LEU A 67 -1.36 2.62 -6.99
C LEU A 67 -2.66 2.04 -7.56
N PHE A 68 -3.49 2.90 -8.16
CA PHE A 68 -4.76 2.50 -8.76
C PHE A 68 -4.64 2.09 -10.24
N THR A 69 -3.44 2.24 -10.80
CA THR A 69 -3.17 1.89 -12.19
C THR A 69 -2.15 0.76 -12.26
N PRO A 70 -2.54 -0.50 -11.96
CA PRO A 70 -1.68 -1.65 -12.20
C PRO A 70 -1.63 -1.90 -13.71
N GLN A 71 -0.71 -1.27 -14.44
CA GLN A 71 -0.42 -1.65 -15.83
C GLN A 71 0.27 -3.02 -15.87
N GLN A 72 -0.50 -4.09 -16.08
CA GLN A 72 -0.02 -5.48 -16.21
C GLN A 72 0.83 -5.79 -17.48
N GLY A 73 1.55 -4.84 -18.08
CA GLY A 73 1.94 -4.96 -19.50
C GLY A 73 3.41 -4.75 -19.91
N ARG A 74 4.18 -3.90 -19.23
CA ARG A 74 5.58 -3.59 -19.57
C ARG A 74 6.12 -2.66 -18.49
N ASP A 75 6.36 -3.22 -17.31
CA ASP A 75 7.03 -2.49 -16.25
C ASP A 75 8.44 -2.16 -16.73
N ASP A 76 8.74 -0.88 -16.95
CA ASP A 76 10.12 -0.43 -16.80
C ASP A 76 10.27 -0.07 -15.31
N PRO A 77 10.98 -0.88 -14.50
CA PRO A 77 11.17 -0.60 -13.07
C PRO A 77 11.73 0.80 -12.84
N ALA A 78 12.43 1.37 -13.82
CA ALA A 78 12.97 2.72 -13.76
C ALA A 78 11.89 3.79 -13.57
N GLU A 79 10.74 3.70 -14.26
CA GLU A 79 9.66 4.68 -14.13
C GLU A 79 9.08 4.69 -12.69
N VAL A 80 8.95 3.50 -12.08
CA VAL A 80 8.54 3.35 -10.68
C VAL A 80 9.46 4.13 -9.75
N TRP A 81 10.76 3.93 -9.95
CA TRP A 81 11.80 4.53 -9.13
C TRP A 81 11.87 6.04 -9.33
N TYR A 82 11.69 6.54 -10.56
CA TYR A 82 11.68 7.98 -10.83
C TYR A 82 10.45 8.67 -10.20
N LEU A 83 9.25 8.09 -10.31
CA LEU A 83 8.05 8.63 -9.67
C LEU A 83 8.17 8.62 -8.14
N PHE A 84 8.68 7.53 -7.57
CA PHE A 84 8.95 7.44 -6.13
C PHE A 84 9.98 8.48 -5.67
N GLY A 85 11.08 8.64 -6.43
CA GLY A 85 12.10 9.64 -6.15
C GLY A 85 11.58 11.07 -6.25
N ALA A 86 10.79 11.39 -7.28
CA ALA A 86 10.14 12.69 -7.44
C ALA A 86 9.18 13.00 -6.28
N TRP A 87 8.41 11.99 -5.85
CA TRP A 87 7.54 12.11 -4.69
C TRP A 87 8.32 12.37 -3.38
N MET A 88 9.36 11.59 -3.10
CA MET A 88 10.20 11.79 -1.91
C MET A 88 10.87 13.17 -1.89
N LEU A 89 11.35 13.63 -3.05
CA LEU A 89 11.96 14.96 -3.19
C LEU A 89 10.94 16.07 -2.92
N ALA A 90 9.73 15.96 -3.49
CA ALA A 90 8.65 16.90 -3.26
C ALA A 90 8.21 16.93 -1.78
N ALA A 91 8.06 15.76 -1.15
CA ALA A 91 7.72 15.64 0.26
C ALA A 91 8.78 16.29 1.16
N THR A 92 10.07 16.11 0.83
CA THR A 92 11.18 16.71 1.58
C THR A 92 11.18 18.24 1.46
N MET A 93 10.97 18.76 0.26
CA MET A 93 10.86 20.21 0.07
C MET A 93 9.64 20.79 0.77
N ASN A 94 8.49 20.09 0.73
CA ASN A 94 7.30 20.50 1.45
C ASN A 94 7.54 20.56 2.97
N ALA A 95 8.30 19.60 3.52
CA ALA A 95 8.70 19.61 4.92
C ALA A 95 9.58 20.83 5.26
N MET A 96 10.52 21.20 4.39
CA MET A 96 11.33 22.41 4.56
C MET A 96 10.48 23.69 4.52
N LEU A 97 9.50 23.78 3.62
CA LEU A 97 8.57 24.91 3.56
C LEU A 97 7.61 24.94 4.76
N THR A 98 7.20 23.78 5.26
CA THR A 98 6.42 23.65 6.50
C THR A 98 7.24 24.14 7.69
N TRP A 99 8.50 23.74 7.78
CA TRP A 99 9.42 24.23 8.79
C TRP A 99 9.54 25.77 8.72
N TRP A 100 9.76 26.32 7.52
CA TRP A 100 9.81 27.77 7.30
C TRP A 100 8.53 28.47 7.76
N GLY A 101 7.37 28.05 7.24
CA GLY A 101 6.08 28.66 7.52
C GLY A 101 5.71 28.65 9.01
N VAL A 102 5.95 27.52 9.70
CA VAL A 102 5.70 27.42 11.15
C VAL A 102 6.68 28.30 11.93
N SER A 103 7.94 28.42 11.49
CA SER A 103 8.93 29.30 12.14
C SER A 103 8.47 30.76 12.10
N VAL A 104 8.03 31.25 10.94
CA VAL A 104 7.52 32.62 10.78
C VAL A 104 6.23 32.82 11.58
N ALA A 105 5.32 31.85 11.56
CA ALA A 105 4.08 31.91 12.34
C ALA A 105 4.35 32.02 13.85
N VAL A 106 5.28 31.24 14.38
CA VAL A 106 5.65 31.27 15.81
C VAL A 106 6.32 32.60 16.18
N LEU A 107 7.20 33.14 15.32
CA LEU A 107 7.88 34.42 15.57
C LEU A 107 6.88 35.58 15.77
N SER A 108 5.75 35.56 15.06
CA SER A 108 4.72 36.61 15.14
C SER A 108 3.84 36.58 16.39
N HIS A 109 3.87 35.49 17.17
CA HIS A 109 3.04 35.34 18.37
C HIS A 109 3.86 35.56 19.64
N GLU A 110 3.85 36.78 20.18
CA GLU A 110 4.60 37.15 21.41
C GLU A 110 4.07 36.46 22.69
N ALA A 111 2.84 35.94 22.67
CA ALA A 111 2.11 35.46 23.85
C ALA A 111 2.48 34.04 24.35
N LEU A 112 3.43 33.34 23.71
CA LEU A 112 3.72 31.92 24.00
C LEU A 112 4.80 31.69 25.07
N GLY A 113 5.33 32.75 25.69
CA GLY A 113 6.27 32.64 26.80
C GLY A 113 5.57 32.51 28.16
N ASN A 114 4.86 31.40 28.42
CA ASN A 114 4.33 31.10 29.76
C ASN A 114 5.09 29.94 30.41
N ALA A 115 5.58 30.19 31.63
CA ALA A 115 6.21 29.37 32.70
C ALA A 115 6.87 27.98 32.47
N ILE A 116 6.59 27.24 31.39
CA ILE A 116 6.98 25.83 31.22
C ILE A 116 8.09 25.65 30.16
N LEU A 117 8.18 26.52 29.15
CA LEU A 117 9.22 26.48 28.12
C LEU A 117 9.76 27.88 27.79
N SER A 118 11.07 28.00 27.60
CA SER A 118 11.68 29.25 27.15
C SER A 118 11.29 29.55 25.70
N ARG A 119 11.05 30.83 25.36
CA ARG A 119 10.73 31.30 24.00
C ARG A 119 11.74 30.80 22.97
N GLU A 120 13.02 30.76 23.35
CA GLU A 120 14.11 30.24 22.52
C GLU A 120 13.91 28.76 22.14
N THR A 121 13.51 27.92 23.09
CA THR A 121 13.22 26.51 22.83
C THR A 121 12.03 26.36 21.88
N LEU A 122 11.00 27.17 22.07
CA LEU A 122 9.79 27.13 21.25
C LEU A 122 10.10 27.49 19.78
N LEU A 123 10.92 28.52 19.56
CA LEU A 123 11.34 28.96 18.23
C LEU A 123 12.22 27.94 17.49
N LYS A 124 13.02 27.15 18.20
CA LYS A 124 13.92 26.16 17.60
C LYS A 124 13.25 24.79 17.40
N VAL A 125 12.51 24.32 18.40
CA VAL A 125 12.04 22.93 18.47
C VAL A 125 10.70 22.74 17.77
N VAL A 126 9.73 23.63 18.02
CA VAL A 126 8.36 23.44 17.51
C VAL A 126 8.33 23.36 15.98
N PRO A 127 8.98 24.27 15.23
CA PRO A 127 8.91 24.22 13.78
C PRO A 127 9.53 22.96 13.17
N VAL A 128 10.64 22.48 13.72
CA VAL A 128 11.28 21.22 13.31
C VAL A 128 10.39 20.02 13.63
N PHE A 129 9.83 19.99 14.84
CA PHE A 129 8.94 18.92 15.27
C PHE A 129 7.70 18.81 14.37
N VAL A 130 7.04 19.94 14.07
CA VAL A 130 5.89 19.97 13.17
C VAL A 130 6.28 19.51 11.76
N ALA A 131 7.40 19.99 11.22
CA ALA A 131 7.87 19.57 9.89
C ALA A 131 8.13 18.07 9.80
N LEU A 132 8.78 17.47 10.82
CA LEU A 132 9.03 16.03 10.88
C LEU A 132 7.73 15.21 11.02
N LEU A 133 6.80 15.66 11.87
CA LEU A 133 5.50 14.99 12.00
C LEU A 133 4.73 15.00 10.69
N VAL A 134 4.65 16.15 10.02
CA VAL A 134 3.96 16.31 8.74
C VAL A 134 4.62 15.43 7.68
N TRP A 135 5.94 15.48 7.57
CA TRP A 135 6.69 14.63 6.65
C TRP A 135 6.43 13.14 6.89
N LEU A 136 6.47 12.69 8.15
CA LEU A 136 6.21 11.30 8.51
C LEU A 136 4.77 10.88 8.20
N ILE A 137 3.77 11.70 8.57
CA ILE A 137 2.37 11.44 8.27
C ILE A 137 2.15 11.33 6.76
N ARG A 138 2.84 12.15 5.94
CA ARG A 138 2.76 12.08 4.47
C ARG A 138 3.26 10.76 3.92
N VAL A 139 4.43 10.32 4.36
CA VAL A 139 5.01 9.01 4.00
C VAL A 139 4.11 7.87 4.46
N LEU A 140 3.59 7.95 5.68
CA LEU A 140 2.71 6.94 6.24
C LEU A 140 1.33 6.92 5.59
N LEU A 141 0.75 8.05 5.21
CA LEU A 141 -0.52 8.09 4.50
C LEU A 141 -0.39 7.39 3.15
N ILE A 142 0.60 7.77 2.34
CA ILE A 142 0.81 7.16 1.03
C ILE A 142 1.21 5.69 1.15
N GLY A 143 2.05 5.33 2.12
CA GLY A 143 2.37 3.94 2.44
C GLY A 143 1.12 3.15 2.85
N THR A 144 0.27 3.71 3.71
CA THR A 144 -0.98 3.06 4.15
C THR A 144 -1.96 2.91 3.00
N PHE A 145 -2.06 3.89 2.09
CA PHE A 145 -2.83 3.77 0.86
C PHE A 145 -2.29 2.66 -0.05
N SER A 146 -0.96 2.51 -0.15
CA SER A 146 -0.32 1.43 -0.91
C SER A 146 -0.68 0.04 -0.36
N LEU A 147 -0.58 -0.16 0.96
CA LEU A 147 -0.97 -1.42 1.60
C LEU A 147 -2.50 -1.65 1.64
N ALA A 148 -3.30 -0.59 1.78
CA ALA A 148 -4.76 -0.69 1.81
C ALA A 148 -5.35 -0.93 0.42
N GLY A 149 -4.74 -0.39 -0.64
CA GLY A 149 -5.12 -0.63 -2.03
C GLY A 149 -5.17 -2.12 -2.37
N GLU A 150 -4.13 -2.88 -2.04
CA GLU A 150 -4.12 -4.34 -2.22
C GLU A 150 -5.28 -5.02 -1.48
N ARG A 151 -5.60 -4.57 -0.27
CA ARG A 151 -6.73 -5.11 0.53
C ARG A 151 -8.09 -4.68 0.02
N LEU A 152 -8.23 -3.53 -0.63
CA LEU A 152 -9.46 -3.08 -1.27
C LEU A 152 -9.77 -3.90 -2.53
N PHE A 153 -8.74 -4.32 -3.27
CA PHE A 153 -8.89 -5.12 -4.50
C PHE A 153 -8.96 -6.64 -4.27
N THR A 154 -8.37 -7.16 -3.18
CA THR A 154 -8.26 -8.62 -2.95
C THR A 154 -9.45 -9.20 -2.15
N VAL A 155 -10.44 -8.40 -1.73
CA VAL A 155 -11.67 -8.90 -1.08
C VAL A 155 -12.71 -9.30 -2.15
N GLY A 156 -12.29 -10.14 -3.09
CA GLY A 156 -13.22 -10.99 -3.85
C GLY A 156 -13.61 -12.20 -2.98
N PRO A 157 -14.81 -12.79 -3.13
CA PRO A 157 -15.15 -14.03 -2.44
C PRO A 157 -14.02 -15.04 -2.69
N ARG A 158 -13.33 -15.45 -1.61
CA ARG A 158 -12.41 -16.59 -1.70
C ARG A 158 -13.20 -17.70 -2.40
N PRO A 159 -12.73 -18.25 -3.53
CA PRO A 159 -13.38 -19.41 -4.12
C PRO A 159 -13.47 -20.42 -2.99
N ASN A 160 -14.69 -20.74 -2.57
CA ASN A 160 -14.94 -21.81 -1.63
C ASN A 160 -14.12 -22.98 -2.16
N PRO A 161 -13.12 -23.52 -1.42
CA PRO A 161 -12.32 -24.61 -1.95
C PRO A 161 -13.34 -25.67 -2.38
N ALA A 162 -13.40 -25.89 -3.69
CA ALA A 162 -14.42 -26.73 -4.29
C ALA A 162 -14.45 -28.05 -3.50
N PRO A 163 -15.62 -28.70 -3.33
CA PRO A 163 -15.78 -29.89 -2.48
C PRO A 163 -14.94 -31.11 -2.92
N ARG A 164 -14.01 -30.96 -3.87
CA ARG A 164 -12.96 -31.92 -4.24
C ARG A 164 -12.13 -32.41 -3.05
N ALA A 165 -11.88 -31.59 -2.02
CA ALA A 165 -11.20 -32.05 -0.80
C ALA A 165 -12.08 -33.01 0.04
N ARG A 166 -13.40 -32.85 -0.01
CA ARG A 166 -14.36 -33.70 0.69
C ARG A 166 -14.62 -35.01 -0.06
N ALA A 167 -14.56 -34.99 -1.39
CA ALA A 167 -14.62 -36.19 -2.24
C ALA A 167 -13.38 -37.10 -2.06
N ALA A 168 -12.18 -36.51 -1.91
CA ALA A 168 -10.95 -37.27 -1.65
C ALA A 168 -10.91 -37.91 -0.26
N ALA A 169 -11.54 -37.29 0.75
CA ALA A 169 -11.69 -37.87 2.09
C ALA A 169 -12.73 -39.01 2.12
N ALA A 170 -13.84 -38.87 1.39
CA ALA A 170 -14.87 -39.92 1.27
C ALA A 170 -14.33 -41.16 0.51
N ALA A 171 -13.52 -40.97 -0.53
CA ALA A 171 -12.90 -42.06 -1.29
C ALA A 171 -11.87 -42.88 -0.47
N ARG A 172 -11.29 -42.29 0.57
CA ARG A 172 -10.35 -42.98 1.48
C ARG A 172 -11.04 -43.82 2.55
N MET A 173 -12.28 -43.49 2.92
CA MET A 173 -13.04 -44.23 3.94
C MET A 173 -13.80 -45.42 3.36
N GLY A 174 -14.09 -45.44 2.06
CA GLY A 174 -14.71 -46.57 1.35
C GLY A 174 -13.76 -47.71 0.97
N ARG A 175 -12.44 -47.60 1.24
CA ARG A 175 -11.42 -48.60 0.85
C ARG A 175 -10.89 -49.41 2.04
N ALA A 176 -11.62 -49.46 3.16
CA ALA A 176 -11.21 -50.19 4.35
C ALA A 176 -11.95 -51.53 4.56
N THR A 177 -12.81 -51.94 3.62
CA THR A 177 -13.58 -53.20 3.72
C THR A 177 -13.56 -53.97 2.41
N SER A 178 -12.38 -54.43 1.99
CA SER A 178 -12.28 -55.61 1.13
C SER A 178 -11.51 -56.67 1.90
N VAL A 179 -12.27 -57.57 2.52
CA VAL A 179 -11.80 -58.80 3.15
C VAL A 179 -10.88 -59.53 2.16
N ARG A 180 -9.65 -59.78 2.60
CA ARG A 180 -8.61 -60.50 1.87
C ARG A 180 -9.06 -61.95 1.67
N ALA A 181 -9.42 -62.34 0.45
CA ALA A 181 -9.60 -63.73 0.09
C ALA A 181 -8.21 -64.41 0.06
N GLU A 182 -8.06 -65.48 0.82
CA GLU A 182 -6.85 -66.28 0.94
C GLU A 182 -6.68 -67.17 -0.32
N PRO A 183 -5.54 -67.14 -1.04
CA PRO A 183 -5.35 -67.99 -2.21
C PRO A 183 -4.94 -69.41 -1.77
N THR A 184 -5.84 -70.38 -1.95
CA THR A 184 -5.54 -71.82 -1.84
C THR A 184 -4.53 -72.22 -2.93
N TYR A 185 -3.38 -72.74 -2.51
CA TYR A 185 -2.30 -73.21 -3.40
C TYR A 185 -2.67 -74.58 -4.00
N HIS A 186 -2.65 -74.70 -5.33
CA HIS A 186 -2.68 -75.99 -6.03
C HIS A 186 -1.33 -76.23 -6.74
N PRO A 187 -0.69 -77.39 -6.57
CA PRO A 187 0.55 -77.70 -7.26
C PRO A 187 0.27 -78.05 -8.73
N VAL A 188 0.92 -77.33 -9.65
CA VAL A 188 0.88 -77.61 -11.09
C VAL A 188 1.94 -78.65 -11.43
N GLY A 189 1.50 -79.81 -11.91
CA GLY A 189 2.34 -80.90 -12.39
C GLY A 189 3.08 -80.54 -13.68
N MET A 190 4.36 -80.92 -13.72
CA MET A 190 5.28 -80.70 -14.84
C MET A 190 5.06 -81.82 -15.88
N GLN A 191 4.45 -81.51 -17.03
CA GLN A 191 4.41 -82.41 -18.19
C GLN A 191 5.37 -81.90 -19.28
N ALA A 192 6.45 -82.67 -19.49
CA ALA A 192 7.42 -82.46 -20.54
C ALA A 192 6.89 -83.03 -21.88
N SER A 193 6.80 -82.18 -22.89
CA SER A 193 6.42 -82.58 -24.25
C SER A 193 7.68 -82.90 -25.05
N SER A 194 7.89 -84.17 -25.38
CA SER A 194 8.98 -84.65 -26.24
C SER A 194 8.68 -84.36 -27.71
N HIS A 195 9.60 -83.68 -28.39
CA HIS A 195 9.57 -83.48 -29.85
C HIS A 195 10.09 -84.72 -30.57
N GLY A 196 9.23 -85.34 -31.38
CA GLY A 196 9.57 -86.42 -32.29
C GLY A 196 10.13 -85.91 -33.61
N VAL A 197 11.29 -86.43 -33.98
CA VAL A 197 11.88 -86.38 -35.33
C VAL A 197 11.34 -87.56 -36.13
N ARG A 198 10.88 -87.32 -37.38
CA ARG A 198 11.06 -88.23 -38.54
C ARG A 198 10.58 -87.56 -39.84
N ARG A 199 11.51 -87.40 -40.78
CA ARG A 199 11.28 -87.25 -42.22
C ARG A 199 11.63 -88.60 -42.88
N PHE A 200 10.79 -88.98 -43.84
CA PHE A 200 10.93 -89.98 -44.91
C PHE A 200 11.45 -91.38 -44.57
#